data_AF-J4K7L7-F1
#
_entry.id   AF-J4K7L7-F1
#
_cell.length_a   1.000
_cell.length_b   1.000
_cell.length_c   1.000
_cell.angle_alpha   90.00
_cell.angle_beta   90.00
_cell.angle_gamma   90.00
#
_symmetry.space_group_name_H-M   'P 1'
#
loop_
_entity.id
_entity.type
_entity.pdbx_description
1 polymer ?
#
loop_
_entity_poly.entity_id
_entity_poly.type
_entity_poly.pdbx_seq_one_letter_code
_entity_poly.pdbx_strand_id
1 'polypeptide(L)'
;MKEKLEIQKKQKIGYFRNNVVEEIVNVRKNTIMFRLYENDALCISYLENSEDDEYGFYLAENNQKHPYFNANTLNIQRNIIADVERISDKKLFDLLQEIGEKISHLSDEIVIKYYHTDVRHTLTNLKKLHINSENAKNVFEVEYKGDIFTFEYRKIVVNNIVDDILRLIKLENQKAVPKKYTKLIIPTNLNGIYDFFEEFLSCENVIEKDLINKKIFSNKLSLYTSLDFDDTKSEKYGILPFFDWEGSINVYCKNLLIENGIIQKPYADKTLAAKYQVENTACSYGVRDEFPHCVLLGAYINPSNETLQELAGDGAVYIEQADISLKDDVVVINSKKAYLYEDGNLSEKVENFKVEINAYELFRDNFLGVSKDCIFGSDTKRSIVFDIK
;
A
#
# COMPACT_ATOMS: atom_id res chain seq x y z
N MET A 1 -0.95 12.36 30.07
CA MET A 1 -1.12 13.29 28.93
C MET A 1 -2.22 12.74 28.04
N LYS A 2 -3.18 13.59 27.63
CA LYS A 2 -4.29 13.24 26.75
C LYS A 2 -3.95 13.54 25.28
N GLU A 3 -4.20 12.60 24.41
CA GLU A 3 -4.01 12.68 22.96
C GLU A 3 -5.18 12.03 22.22
N LYS A 4 -5.54 12.57 21.06
CA LYS A 4 -6.68 12.15 20.26
C LYS A 4 -6.26 12.00 18.80
N LEU A 5 -6.42 10.79 18.25
CA LEU A 5 -6.34 10.52 16.81
C LEU A 5 -7.77 10.32 16.28
N GLU A 6 -8.20 11.21 15.40
CA GLU A 6 -9.47 11.10 14.69
C GLU A 6 -9.21 10.64 13.25
N ILE A 7 -9.97 9.66 12.79
CA ILE A 7 -9.90 9.08 11.45
C ILE A 7 -11.29 9.18 10.82
N GLN A 8 -11.45 10.14 9.90
CA GLN A 8 -12.67 10.32 9.13
C GLN A 8 -12.51 9.65 7.77
N LYS A 9 -13.32 8.64 7.50
CA LYS A 9 -13.35 7.95 6.21
C LYS A 9 -14.66 8.28 5.49
N LYS A 10 -14.55 8.79 4.27
CA LYS A 10 -15.67 9.00 3.33
C LYS A 10 -15.47 8.09 2.14
N GLN A 11 -16.46 7.27 1.84
CA GLN A 11 -16.46 6.43 0.66
C GLN A 11 -17.63 6.78 -0.24
N LYS A 12 -17.36 6.93 -1.53
CA LYS A 12 -18.37 7.02 -2.57
C LYS A 12 -18.25 5.81 -3.46
N ILE A 13 -19.35 5.12 -3.67
CA ILE A 13 -19.40 3.87 -4.43
C ILE A 13 -20.39 4.08 -5.58
N GLY A 14 -19.97 3.77 -6.79
CA GLY A 14 -20.83 3.76 -7.97
C GLY A 14 -20.74 2.44 -8.70
N TYR A 15 -21.84 2.02 -9.32
CA TYR A 15 -21.91 0.79 -10.07
C TYR A 15 -22.37 1.05 -11.50
N PHE A 16 -21.73 0.38 -12.45
CA PHE A 16 -22.22 0.21 -13.80
C PHE A 16 -22.42 -1.29 -14.02
N ARG A 17 -23.65 -1.71 -14.30
CA ARG A 17 -24.01 -3.10 -14.64
C ARG A 17 -25.26 -3.10 -15.51
N ASN A 18 -25.44 -4.13 -16.33
CA ASN A 18 -26.58 -4.22 -17.26
C ASN A 18 -26.73 -2.98 -18.16
N ASN A 19 -25.59 -2.41 -18.59
CA ASN A 19 -25.52 -1.21 -19.43
C ASN A 19 -26.15 0.06 -18.85
N VAL A 20 -26.27 0.13 -17.51
CA VAL A 20 -26.77 1.31 -16.81
C VAL A 20 -25.92 1.61 -15.58
N VAL A 21 -25.78 2.91 -15.27
CA VAL A 21 -25.26 3.34 -13.97
C VAL A 21 -26.38 3.24 -12.94
N GLU A 22 -26.11 2.55 -11.84
CA GLU A 22 -27.05 2.39 -10.73
C GLU A 22 -26.87 3.50 -9.67
N GLU A 23 -27.39 3.26 -8.46
CA GLU A 23 -27.27 4.22 -7.36
C GLU A 23 -25.81 4.49 -6.98
N ILE A 24 -25.55 5.75 -6.63
CA ILE A 24 -24.31 6.18 -6.01
C ILE A 24 -24.51 6.18 -4.50
N VAL A 25 -23.73 5.35 -3.80
CA VAL A 25 -23.81 5.22 -2.35
C VAL A 25 -22.70 6.04 -1.71
N ASN A 26 -23.05 6.86 -0.73
CA ASN A 26 -22.09 7.61 0.08
C ASN A 26 -22.07 7.04 1.51
N VAL A 27 -20.93 6.53 1.94
CA VAL A 27 -20.70 6.00 3.28
C VAL A 27 -19.74 6.92 4.03
N ARG A 28 -20.06 7.23 5.28
CA ARG A 28 -19.17 7.99 6.16
C ARG A 28 -18.96 7.21 7.45
N LYS A 29 -17.72 7.18 7.91
CA LYS A 29 -17.34 6.59 9.18
C LYS A 29 -16.37 7.53 9.88
N ASN A 30 -16.61 7.79 11.16
CA ASN A 30 -15.65 8.46 12.02
C ASN A 30 -15.18 7.49 13.10
N THR A 31 -13.88 7.39 13.29
CA THR A 31 -13.27 6.60 14.36
C THR A 31 -12.33 7.49 15.14
N ILE A 32 -12.49 7.53 16.46
CA ILE A 32 -11.67 8.32 17.36
C ILE A 32 -10.96 7.38 18.31
N MET A 33 -9.64 7.52 18.39
CA MET A 33 -8.79 6.86 19.36
C MET A 33 -8.36 7.89 20.41
N PHE A 34 -8.76 7.65 21.66
CA PHE A 34 -8.37 8.45 22.81
C PHE A 34 -7.25 7.76 23.56
N ARG A 35 -6.15 8.49 23.80
CA ARG A 35 -4.95 7.98 24.44
C ARG A 35 -4.62 8.75 25.69
N LEU A 36 -4.40 8.01 26.77
CA LEU A 36 -3.96 8.54 28.05
C LEU A 36 -2.60 7.95 28.40
N TYR A 37 -1.58 8.80 28.37
CA TYR A 37 -0.21 8.44 28.79
C TYR A 37 0.00 8.78 30.26
N GLU A 38 0.35 7.81 31.10
CA GLU A 38 0.60 8.00 32.54
C GLU A 38 1.69 7.03 33.03
N ASN A 39 2.75 7.54 33.69
CA ASN A 39 3.80 6.72 34.33
C ASN A 39 4.33 5.55 33.46
N ASP A 40 4.80 5.85 32.25
CA ASP A 40 5.28 4.85 31.27
C ASP A 40 4.25 3.76 30.92
N ALA A 41 2.97 4.12 31.01
CA ALA A 41 1.87 3.32 30.52
C ALA A 41 0.97 4.13 29.58
N LEU A 42 0.29 3.40 28.71
CA LEU A 42 -0.72 3.87 27.78
C LEU A 42 -2.04 3.18 28.11
N CYS A 43 -3.11 3.96 28.19
CA CYS A 43 -4.48 3.48 28.16
C CYS A 43 -5.17 4.03 26.90
N ILE A 44 -5.99 3.21 26.25
CA ILE A 44 -6.63 3.56 24.99
C ILE A 44 -8.11 3.24 25.07
N SER A 45 -8.94 4.09 24.47
CA SER A 45 -10.31 3.74 24.08
C SER A 45 -10.54 4.08 22.61
N TYR A 46 -11.47 3.34 22.01
CA TYR A 46 -11.89 3.52 20.63
C TYR A 46 -13.38 3.81 20.62
N LEU A 47 -13.77 4.87 19.92
CA LEU A 47 -15.18 5.22 19.73
C LEU A 47 -15.47 5.45 18.25
N GLU A 48 -16.58 4.87 17.78
CA GLU A 48 -17.12 5.17 16.46
C GLU A 48 -18.20 6.24 16.56
N ASN A 49 -18.10 7.26 15.71
CA ASN A 49 -19.10 8.34 15.59
C ASN A 49 -19.44 9.06 16.92
N SER A 50 -18.50 9.10 17.88
CA SER A 50 -18.68 9.86 19.13
C SER A 50 -18.37 11.34 18.93
N GLU A 51 -19.16 12.20 19.56
CA GLU A 51 -18.93 13.65 19.65
C GLU A 51 -18.45 14.08 21.05
N ASP A 52 -18.34 13.15 22.00
CA ASP A 52 -17.98 13.41 23.39
C ASP A 52 -16.53 12.95 23.68
N ASP A 53 -15.61 13.92 23.66
CA ASP A 53 -14.20 13.70 23.99
C ASP A 53 -14.00 13.34 25.47
N GLU A 54 -14.80 13.88 26.39
CA GLU A 54 -14.66 13.63 27.83
C GLU A 54 -15.02 12.18 28.15
N TYR A 55 -16.11 11.68 27.58
CA TYR A 55 -16.49 10.28 27.67
C TYR A 55 -15.44 9.35 27.06
N GLY A 56 -14.86 9.71 25.92
CA GLY A 56 -13.76 8.96 25.30
C GLY A 56 -12.55 8.81 26.23
N PHE A 57 -12.08 9.91 26.82
CA PHE A 57 -10.98 9.87 27.78
C PHE A 57 -11.35 9.15 29.09
N TYR A 58 -12.59 9.28 29.56
CA TYR A 58 -13.08 8.52 30.71
C TYR A 58 -13.01 7.01 30.46
N LEU A 59 -13.45 6.54 29.29
CA LEU A 59 -13.31 5.13 28.93
C LEU A 59 -11.84 4.70 28.87
N ALA A 60 -10.97 5.51 28.28
CA ALA A 60 -9.54 5.21 28.20
C ALA A 60 -8.93 5.06 29.61
N GLU A 61 -9.28 5.95 30.54
CA GLU A 61 -8.79 5.90 31.94
C GLU A 61 -9.22 4.65 32.69
N ASN A 62 -10.40 4.09 32.36
CA ASN A 62 -10.94 2.88 32.97
C ASN A 62 -10.50 1.58 32.27
N ASN A 63 -9.85 1.69 31.11
CA ASN A 63 -9.30 0.54 30.39
C ASN A 63 -7.96 0.08 30.98
N GLN A 64 -7.54 -1.13 30.58
CA GLN A 64 -6.28 -1.71 31.03
C GLN A 64 -5.09 -0.80 30.66
N LYS A 65 -4.16 -0.63 31.62
CA LYS A 65 -2.90 0.08 31.39
C LYS A 65 -1.89 -0.87 30.76
N HIS A 66 -1.22 -0.43 29.70
CA HIS A 66 -0.17 -1.20 29.03
C HIS A 66 1.17 -0.48 29.14
N PRO A 67 2.26 -1.17 29.51
CA PRO A 67 3.60 -0.58 29.49
C PRO A 67 3.90 0.00 28.12
N TYR A 68 4.30 1.27 28.09
CA TYR A 68 4.50 2.00 26.84
C TYR A 68 5.52 3.12 27.02
N PHE A 69 6.50 3.19 26.12
CA PHE A 69 7.52 4.23 26.19
C PHE A 69 6.93 5.59 25.81
N ASN A 70 6.91 6.51 26.76
CA ASN A 70 6.21 7.77 26.63
C ASN A 70 7.11 8.90 26.08
N ALA A 71 7.34 8.91 24.76
CA ALA A 71 8.04 9.99 24.07
C ALA A 71 7.08 10.86 23.23
N ASN A 72 6.32 11.72 23.89
CA ASN A 72 5.28 12.51 23.25
C ASN A 72 5.80 13.45 22.16
N THR A 73 5.07 13.54 21.04
CA THR A 73 5.30 14.56 20.03
C THR A 73 4.66 15.87 20.48
N LEU A 74 5.42 16.97 20.46
CA LEU A 74 5.00 18.26 21.03
C LEU A 74 5.14 19.39 20.01
N ASN A 75 4.24 20.38 20.07
CA ASN A 75 4.39 21.67 19.39
C ASN A 75 4.59 21.57 17.86
N ILE A 76 3.91 20.63 17.19
CA ILE A 76 3.89 20.52 15.73
C ILE A 76 2.51 20.90 15.22
N GLN A 77 2.47 21.82 14.25
CA GLN A 77 1.27 22.17 13.50
C GLN A 77 1.55 21.97 12.01
N ARG A 78 0.84 21.04 11.38
CA ARG A 78 1.00 20.73 9.95
C ARG A 78 -0.32 20.26 9.34
N ASN A 79 -0.57 20.67 8.11
CA ASN A 79 -1.71 20.23 7.32
C ASN A 79 -1.20 19.82 5.93
N ILE A 80 -1.40 18.56 5.53
CA ILE A 80 -1.00 18.05 4.23
C ILE A 80 -2.18 17.35 3.57
N ILE A 81 -2.46 17.70 2.32
CA ILE A 81 -3.55 17.16 1.51
C ILE A 81 -2.94 16.57 0.24
N ALA A 82 -3.20 15.30 -0.03
CA ALA A 82 -2.74 14.62 -1.23
C ALA A 82 -3.40 15.18 -2.50
N ASP A 83 -2.62 15.30 -3.58
CA ASP A 83 -3.11 15.65 -4.92
C ASP A 83 -3.78 14.43 -5.57
N VAL A 84 -5.04 14.21 -5.20
CA VAL A 84 -5.89 13.14 -5.74
C VAL A 84 -7.18 13.76 -6.22
N GLU A 85 -7.59 13.38 -7.43
CA GLU A 85 -8.80 13.88 -8.04
C GLU A 85 -10.04 13.43 -7.26
N ARG A 86 -10.92 14.40 -6.96
CA ARG A 86 -12.18 14.20 -6.24
C ARG A 86 -13.33 14.59 -7.15
N ILE A 87 -14.17 13.62 -7.49
CA ILE A 87 -15.31 13.83 -8.40
C ILE A 87 -16.63 13.98 -7.64
N SER A 88 -17.53 14.82 -8.14
CA SER A 88 -18.89 14.95 -7.62
C SER A 88 -19.78 13.77 -8.06
N ASP A 89 -20.94 13.60 -7.42
CA ASP A 89 -21.84 12.48 -7.72
C ASP A 89 -22.34 12.55 -9.17
N LYS A 90 -22.69 13.75 -9.65
CA LYS A 90 -23.06 13.96 -11.05
C LYS A 90 -21.92 13.57 -12.01
N LYS A 91 -20.69 14.04 -11.74
CA LYS A 91 -19.54 13.71 -12.59
C LYS A 91 -19.22 12.21 -12.57
N LEU A 92 -19.42 11.55 -11.43
CA LEU A 92 -19.25 10.10 -11.32
C LEU A 92 -20.26 9.34 -12.18
N PHE A 93 -21.53 9.77 -12.16
CA PHE A 93 -22.55 9.17 -13.02
C PHE A 93 -22.16 9.29 -14.50
N ASP A 94 -21.83 10.51 -14.94
CA ASP A 94 -21.43 10.77 -16.33
C ASP A 94 -20.18 9.96 -16.71
N LEU A 95 -19.19 9.87 -15.82
CA LEU A 95 -17.97 9.10 -15.99
C LEU A 95 -18.23 7.60 -16.17
N LEU A 96 -19.01 6.98 -15.28
CA LEU A 96 -19.31 5.56 -15.36
C LEU A 96 -20.15 5.23 -16.59
N GLN A 97 -21.07 6.11 -16.96
CA GLN A 97 -21.86 5.97 -18.18
C GLN A 97 -20.96 6.02 -19.42
N GLU A 98 -20.04 6.99 -19.50
CA GLU A 98 -19.12 7.12 -20.65
C GLU A 98 -18.19 5.90 -20.76
N ILE A 99 -17.60 5.44 -19.66
CA ILE A 99 -16.75 4.23 -19.65
C ILE A 99 -17.58 3.02 -20.08
N GLY A 100 -18.76 2.85 -19.49
CA GLY A 100 -19.67 1.76 -19.76
C GLY A 100 -20.11 1.67 -21.22
N GLU A 101 -20.48 2.79 -21.84
CA GLU A 101 -20.81 2.88 -23.27
C GLU A 101 -19.63 2.47 -24.16
N LYS A 102 -18.41 2.83 -23.77
CA LYS A 102 -17.19 2.49 -24.51
C LYS A 102 -16.82 1.01 -24.42
N ILE A 103 -17.26 0.27 -23.41
CA ILE A 103 -16.87 -1.14 -23.20
C ILE A 103 -18.01 -2.15 -23.31
N SER A 104 -19.28 -1.72 -23.29
CA SER A 104 -20.46 -2.60 -23.33
C SER A 104 -20.50 -3.54 -24.54
N HIS A 105 -19.95 -3.09 -25.67
CA HIS A 105 -19.83 -3.91 -26.88
C HIS A 105 -18.96 -5.16 -26.72
N LEU A 106 -18.14 -5.25 -25.66
CA LEU A 106 -17.29 -6.40 -25.39
C LEU A 106 -18.08 -7.56 -24.76
N SER A 107 -18.95 -7.26 -23.80
CA SER A 107 -19.77 -8.25 -23.08
C SER A 107 -20.74 -7.55 -22.12
N ASP A 108 -21.96 -8.08 -22.02
CA ASP A 108 -22.95 -7.65 -21.02
C ASP A 108 -22.63 -8.14 -19.59
N GLU A 109 -21.64 -9.03 -19.43
CA GLU A 109 -21.21 -9.55 -18.11
C GLU A 109 -20.26 -8.61 -17.36
N ILE A 110 -19.85 -7.49 -17.98
CA ILE A 110 -18.92 -6.55 -17.36
C ILE A 110 -19.66 -5.73 -16.32
N VAL A 111 -19.17 -5.78 -15.08
CA VAL A 111 -19.60 -4.89 -14.00
C VAL A 111 -18.43 -4.00 -13.60
N ILE A 112 -18.64 -2.70 -13.59
CA ILE A 112 -17.68 -1.75 -13.02
C ILE A 112 -18.20 -1.29 -11.68
N LYS A 113 -17.37 -1.46 -10.66
CA LYS A 113 -17.57 -0.91 -9.33
C LYS A 113 -16.48 0.11 -9.05
N TYR A 114 -16.89 1.36 -8.94
CA TYR A 114 -16.01 2.46 -8.61
C TYR A 114 -16.06 2.74 -7.11
N TYR A 115 -14.89 3.04 -6.54
CA TYR A 115 -14.75 3.55 -5.18
C TYR A 115 -13.89 4.80 -5.19
N HIS A 116 -14.44 5.90 -4.68
CA HIS A 116 -13.64 6.98 -4.13
C HIS A 116 -13.52 6.74 -2.63
N THR A 117 -12.31 6.66 -2.10
CA THR A 117 -12.09 6.65 -0.65
C THR A 117 -11.27 7.87 -0.28
N ASP A 118 -11.82 8.75 0.55
CA ASP A 118 -11.13 9.89 1.14
C ASP A 118 -10.98 9.62 2.65
N VAL A 119 -9.76 9.76 3.16
CA VAL A 119 -9.43 9.53 4.57
C VAL A 119 -8.70 10.75 5.10
N ARG A 120 -9.23 11.30 6.19
CA ARG A 120 -8.61 12.35 6.98
C ARG A 120 -8.17 11.79 8.31
N HIS A 121 -6.91 12.01 8.65
CA HIS A 121 -6.35 11.72 9.97
C HIS A 121 -6.01 13.03 10.66
N THR A 122 -6.54 13.22 11.87
CA THR A 122 -6.26 14.39 12.71
C THR A 122 -5.70 13.93 14.04
N LEU A 123 -4.45 14.27 14.33
CA LEU A 123 -3.82 13.98 15.62
C LEU A 123 -3.64 15.27 16.43
N THR A 124 -4.17 15.26 17.66
CA THR A 124 -4.13 16.42 18.57
C THR A 124 -3.77 16.02 19.99
N ASN A 125 -3.07 16.90 20.72
CA ASN A 125 -2.84 16.72 22.16
C ASN A 125 -2.80 18.04 22.92
N LEU A 126 -2.79 17.97 24.26
CA LEU A 126 -2.75 19.15 25.14
C LEU A 126 -1.44 19.95 25.10
N LYS A 127 -0.45 19.49 24.33
CA LYS A 127 0.89 20.09 24.21
C LYS A 127 1.11 20.73 22.83
N LYS A 128 0.04 21.28 22.25
CA LYS A 128 0.05 22.01 20.97
C LYS A 128 0.44 21.16 19.76
N LEU A 129 0.25 19.84 19.82
CA LEU A 129 0.25 19.00 18.63
C LEU A 129 -1.09 19.17 17.91
N HIS A 130 -1.04 19.49 16.62
CA HIS A 130 -2.19 19.52 15.72
C HIS A 130 -1.72 19.20 14.30
N ILE A 131 -1.82 17.94 13.90
CA ILE A 131 -1.43 17.52 12.55
C ILE A 131 -2.63 16.90 11.82
N ASN A 132 -2.88 17.37 10.60
CA ASN A 132 -3.99 16.92 9.75
C ASN A 132 -3.45 16.39 8.42
N SER A 133 -3.88 15.20 8.05
CA SER A 133 -3.47 14.50 6.83
C SER A 133 -4.69 14.05 6.06
N GLU A 134 -4.85 14.50 4.83
CA GLU A 134 -5.94 14.09 3.94
C GLU A 134 -5.38 13.38 2.73
N ASN A 135 -5.81 12.13 2.53
CA ASN A 135 -5.40 11.33 1.38
C ASN A 135 -6.63 10.64 0.78
N ALA A 136 -6.57 10.33 -0.50
CA ALA A 136 -7.68 9.67 -1.20
C ALA A 136 -7.19 8.68 -2.25
N LYS A 137 -8.10 7.85 -2.75
CA LYS A 137 -7.87 7.03 -3.94
C LYS A 137 -9.12 6.83 -4.76
N ASN A 138 -8.93 6.68 -6.07
CA ASN A 138 -9.95 6.27 -7.01
C ASN A 138 -9.65 4.84 -7.47
N VAL A 139 -10.55 3.92 -7.19
CA VAL A 139 -10.39 2.50 -7.52
C VAL A 139 -11.52 2.07 -8.43
N PHE A 140 -11.19 1.36 -9.51
CA PHE A 140 -12.13 0.69 -10.38
C PHE A 140 -11.93 -0.82 -10.22
N GLU A 141 -12.92 -1.48 -9.65
CA GLU A 141 -13.03 -2.93 -9.68
C GLU A 141 -13.87 -3.31 -10.90
N VAL A 142 -13.27 -4.07 -11.81
CA VAL A 142 -13.92 -4.58 -13.01
C VAL A 142 -14.14 -6.06 -12.80
N GLU A 143 -15.40 -6.45 -12.66
CA GLU A 143 -15.80 -7.85 -12.61
C GLU A 143 -16.10 -8.34 -14.02
N TYR A 144 -15.49 -9.46 -14.39
CA TYR A 144 -15.69 -10.10 -15.68
C TYR A 144 -15.53 -11.62 -15.53
N LYS A 145 -16.55 -12.38 -15.96
CA LYS A 145 -16.59 -13.85 -15.86
C LYS A 145 -16.32 -14.40 -14.43
N GLY A 146 -16.78 -13.67 -13.41
CA GLY A 146 -16.62 -14.03 -12.00
C GLY A 146 -15.26 -13.65 -11.38
N ASP A 147 -14.37 -13.04 -12.16
CA ASP A 147 -13.09 -12.53 -11.68
C ASP A 147 -13.11 -11.02 -11.49
N ILE A 148 -12.40 -10.51 -10.49
CA ILE A 148 -12.33 -9.08 -10.17
C ILE A 148 -10.93 -8.56 -10.49
N PHE A 149 -10.85 -7.47 -11.24
CA PHE A 149 -9.61 -6.76 -11.56
C PHE A 149 -9.65 -5.37 -10.96
N THR A 150 -8.58 -4.95 -10.29
CA THR A 150 -8.55 -3.68 -9.56
C THR A 150 -7.57 -2.73 -10.20
N PHE A 151 -8.03 -1.54 -10.58
CA PHE A 151 -7.19 -0.47 -11.12
C PHE A 151 -7.27 0.75 -10.21
N GLU A 152 -6.13 1.35 -9.87
CA GLU A 152 -6.08 2.52 -9.00
C GLU A 152 -5.55 3.75 -9.75
N TYR A 153 -6.27 4.86 -9.66
CA TYR A 153 -5.91 6.09 -10.38
C TYR A 153 -5.87 7.30 -9.43
N ARG A 154 -4.80 8.11 -9.55
CA ARG A 154 -4.76 9.44 -8.89
C ARG A 154 -5.56 10.48 -9.65
N LYS A 155 -5.45 10.43 -10.98
CA LYS A 155 -6.13 11.30 -11.94
C LYS A 155 -6.98 10.45 -12.86
N ILE A 156 -8.23 10.86 -13.06
CA ILE A 156 -9.21 10.12 -13.82
C ILE A 156 -9.12 10.59 -15.27
N VAL A 157 -8.60 9.72 -16.13
CA VAL A 157 -8.55 9.93 -17.57
C VAL A 157 -9.32 8.80 -18.23
N VAL A 158 -10.50 9.10 -18.76
CA VAL A 158 -11.45 8.10 -19.27
C VAL A 158 -10.81 7.15 -20.27
N ASN A 159 -10.05 7.68 -21.23
CA ASN A 159 -9.44 6.86 -22.28
C ASN A 159 -8.43 5.88 -21.70
N ASN A 160 -7.63 6.28 -20.71
CA ASN A 160 -6.68 5.36 -20.08
C ASN A 160 -7.40 4.23 -19.34
N ILE A 161 -8.48 4.54 -18.61
CA ILE A 161 -9.29 3.54 -17.91
C ILE A 161 -9.90 2.56 -18.90
N VAL A 162 -10.49 3.08 -19.99
CA VAL A 162 -11.07 2.25 -21.04
C VAL A 162 -9.99 1.37 -21.68
N ASP A 163 -8.84 1.93 -22.06
CA ASP A 163 -7.75 1.18 -22.69
C ASP A 163 -7.20 0.07 -21.79
N ASP A 164 -7.05 0.33 -20.49
CA ASP A 164 -6.63 -0.66 -19.49
C ASP A 164 -7.64 -1.81 -19.41
N ILE A 165 -8.94 -1.50 -19.35
CA ILE A 165 -10.03 -2.48 -19.31
C ILE A 165 -10.10 -3.30 -20.60
N LEU A 166 -10.06 -2.63 -21.77
CA LEU A 166 -10.10 -3.28 -23.08
C LEU A 166 -8.93 -4.27 -23.23
N ARG A 167 -7.72 -3.84 -22.86
CA ARG A 167 -6.50 -4.65 -22.91
C ARG A 167 -6.65 -5.90 -22.05
N LEU A 168 -7.15 -5.75 -20.82
CA LEU A 168 -7.33 -6.86 -19.90
C LEU A 168 -8.41 -7.85 -20.37
N ILE A 169 -9.57 -7.37 -20.80
CA ILE A 169 -10.65 -8.25 -21.30
C ILE A 169 -10.22 -9.01 -22.54
N LYS A 170 -9.45 -8.37 -23.43
CA LYS A 170 -8.87 -9.03 -24.61
C LYS A 170 -7.98 -10.22 -24.20
N LEU A 171 -7.17 -10.07 -23.15
CA LEU A 171 -6.32 -11.15 -22.63
C LEU A 171 -7.16 -12.26 -22.00
N GLU A 172 -8.18 -11.91 -21.22
CA GLU A 172 -9.03 -12.89 -20.55
C GLU A 172 -9.87 -13.76 -21.49
N ASN A 173 -10.11 -13.29 -22.72
CA ASN A 173 -10.78 -14.07 -23.74
C ASN A 173 -9.87 -15.07 -24.47
N GLN A 174 -8.57 -15.06 -24.19
CA GLN A 174 -7.62 -16.01 -24.76
C GLN A 174 -7.54 -17.29 -23.94
N LYS A 175 -7.15 -18.38 -24.60
CA LYS A 175 -6.78 -19.61 -23.89
C LYS A 175 -5.46 -19.39 -23.18
N ALA A 176 -5.35 -19.94 -21.97
CA ALA A 176 -4.09 -19.92 -21.24
C ALA A 176 -3.03 -20.74 -22.00
N VAL A 177 -1.80 -20.23 -22.02
CA VAL A 177 -0.63 -20.92 -22.54
C VAL A 177 0.31 -21.28 -21.38
N PRO A 178 1.14 -22.33 -21.54
CA PRO A 178 2.16 -22.65 -20.55
C PRO A 178 3.10 -21.46 -20.30
N LYS A 179 3.61 -21.35 -19.08
CA LYS A 179 4.66 -20.40 -18.73
C LYS A 179 5.90 -20.65 -19.61
N LYS A 180 6.33 -19.63 -20.36
CA LYS A 180 7.49 -19.69 -21.28
C LYS A 180 8.77 -19.07 -20.70
N TYR A 181 8.64 -18.02 -19.88
CA TYR A 181 9.77 -17.20 -19.41
C TYR A 181 10.12 -17.43 -17.95
N THR A 182 11.41 -17.32 -17.64
CA THR A 182 11.92 -17.32 -16.26
C THR A 182 11.68 -15.98 -15.58
N LYS A 183 11.79 -14.86 -16.30
CA LYS A 183 11.58 -13.54 -15.70
C LYS A 183 10.15 -13.36 -15.22
N LEU A 184 10.02 -12.81 -14.02
CA LEU A 184 8.73 -12.46 -13.42
C LEU A 184 8.62 -10.95 -13.24
N ILE A 185 7.43 -10.43 -13.49
CA ILE A 185 7.05 -9.08 -13.15
C ILE A 185 5.98 -9.15 -12.06
N ILE A 186 6.30 -8.60 -10.88
CA ILE A 186 5.43 -8.54 -9.72
C ILE A 186 5.06 -7.07 -9.48
N PRO A 187 3.77 -6.70 -9.55
CA PRO A 187 3.29 -5.38 -9.21
C PRO A 187 3.61 -4.98 -7.76
N THR A 188 3.95 -3.70 -7.53
CA THR A 188 4.30 -3.16 -6.21
C THR A 188 3.17 -3.21 -5.17
N ASN A 189 1.92 -3.42 -5.59
CA ASN A 189 0.76 -3.54 -4.71
C ASN A 189 0.51 -4.99 -4.23
N LEU A 190 1.25 -6.00 -4.73
CA LEU A 190 1.19 -7.37 -4.21
C LEU A 190 1.96 -7.46 -2.88
N ASN A 191 1.30 -7.03 -1.81
CA ASN A 191 1.91 -6.75 -0.50
C ASN A 191 2.76 -7.89 0.09
N GLY A 192 2.44 -9.16 -0.20
CA GLY A 192 3.18 -10.30 0.33
C GLY A 192 4.65 -10.34 -0.11
N ILE A 193 5.04 -9.62 -1.18
CA ILE A 193 6.45 -9.50 -1.57
C ILE A 193 7.29 -8.73 -0.53
N TYR A 194 6.66 -7.92 0.32
CA TYR A 194 7.35 -7.12 1.35
C TYR A 194 7.44 -7.82 2.71
N ASP A 195 6.73 -8.93 2.93
CA ASP A 195 6.68 -9.61 4.23
C ASP A 195 8.08 -10.03 4.71
N PHE A 196 8.96 -10.45 3.79
CA PHE A 196 10.35 -10.72 4.09
C PHE A 196 11.07 -9.53 4.73
N PHE A 197 10.86 -8.31 4.22
CA PHE A 197 11.50 -7.13 4.78
C PHE A 197 10.97 -6.76 6.15
N GLU A 198 9.71 -7.09 6.46
CA GLU A 198 9.12 -6.82 7.77
C GLU A 198 9.80 -7.65 8.86
N GLU A 199 10.08 -8.93 8.60
CA GLU A 199 10.86 -9.75 9.53
C GLU A 199 12.34 -9.36 9.53
N PHE A 200 12.93 -9.23 8.33
CA PHE A 200 14.36 -9.02 8.15
C PHE A 200 14.87 -7.68 8.68
N LEU A 201 14.11 -6.59 8.48
CA LEU A 201 14.54 -5.23 8.88
C LEU A 201 14.09 -4.85 10.30
N SER A 202 13.58 -5.81 11.09
CA SER A 202 13.25 -5.58 12.49
C SER A 202 14.49 -5.17 13.30
N CYS A 203 14.28 -4.35 14.35
CA CYS A 203 15.36 -3.92 15.24
C CYS A 203 16.14 -5.11 15.83
N GLU A 204 15.42 -6.13 16.31
CA GLU A 204 16.02 -7.34 16.87
C GLU A 204 16.94 -8.01 15.85
N ASN A 205 16.46 -8.32 14.64
CA ASN A 205 17.24 -9.02 13.64
C ASN A 205 18.45 -8.20 13.17
N VAL A 206 18.26 -6.91 12.85
CA VAL A 206 19.34 -6.06 12.31
C VAL A 206 20.43 -5.79 13.34
N ILE A 207 20.06 -5.53 14.59
CA ILE A 207 21.03 -5.16 15.64
C ILE A 207 21.73 -6.39 16.20
N GLU A 208 21.00 -7.46 16.54
CA GLU A 208 21.61 -8.64 17.16
C GLU A 208 22.51 -9.43 16.20
N LYS A 209 22.23 -9.38 14.89
CA LYS A 209 23.08 -9.97 13.85
C LYS A 209 24.09 -8.99 13.24
N ASP A 210 24.18 -7.77 13.78
CA ASP A 210 25.12 -6.73 13.33
C ASP A 210 25.01 -6.47 11.80
N LEU A 211 23.81 -6.33 11.26
CA LEU A 211 23.60 -6.26 9.81
C LEU A 211 23.88 -4.88 9.20
N ILE A 212 23.99 -3.84 10.03
CA ILE A 212 24.25 -2.47 9.58
C ILE A 212 25.55 -2.41 8.76
N ASN A 213 25.53 -1.67 7.65
CA ASN A 213 26.60 -1.53 6.66
C ASN A 213 26.99 -2.83 5.93
N LYS A 214 26.28 -3.95 6.13
CA LYS A 214 26.53 -5.18 5.36
C LYS A 214 25.78 -5.12 4.03
N LYS A 215 26.49 -5.45 2.95
CA LYS A 215 25.90 -5.63 1.62
C LYS A 215 25.31 -7.03 1.50
N ILE A 216 23.98 -7.10 1.54
CA ILE A 216 23.23 -8.37 1.57
C ILE A 216 22.47 -8.56 0.26
N PHE A 217 21.93 -7.47 -0.29
CA PHE A 217 21.06 -7.51 -1.47
C PHE A 217 21.75 -6.95 -2.72
N SER A 218 21.00 -6.98 -3.83
CA SER A 218 21.41 -6.38 -5.10
C SER A 218 21.81 -4.93 -4.93
N ASN A 219 22.81 -4.47 -5.67
CA ASN A 219 23.14 -3.04 -5.73
C ASN A 219 22.02 -2.19 -6.36
N LYS A 220 21.04 -2.83 -7.00
CA LYS A 220 19.86 -2.17 -7.56
C LYS A 220 18.74 -2.00 -6.53
N LEU A 221 18.81 -2.66 -5.37
CA LEU A 221 17.77 -2.60 -4.36
C LEU A 221 18.02 -1.43 -3.41
N SER A 222 17.10 -0.47 -3.39
CA SER A 222 16.98 0.49 -2.30
C SER A 222 15.55 0.47 -1.78
N LEU A 223 15.38 0.43 -0.45
CA LEU A 223 14.09 0.30 0.21
C LEU A 223 13.98 1.33 1.34
N TYR A 224 12.79 1.93 1.42
CA TYR A 224 12.43 2.92 2.43
C TYR A 224 11.17 2.51 3.17
N THR A 225 10.99 3.03 4.39
CA THR A 225 9.64 3.33 4.88
C THR A 225 9.24 4.69 4.31
N SER A 226 8.02 4.79 3.78
CA SER A 226 7.50 6.01 3.19
C SER A 226 6.07 6.28 3.63
N LEU A 227 5.85 7.46 4.17
CA LEU A 227 4.53 8.05 4.42
C LEU A 227 4.24 9.18 3.42
N ASP A 228 5.07 9.31 2.38
CA ASP A 228 4.83 10.21 1.26
C ASP A 228 3.59 9.74 0.49
N PHE A 229 2.74 10.68 0.09
CA PHE A 229 1.55 10.35 -0.66
C PHE A 229 1.87 9.91 -2.07
N ASP A 230 2.96 10.36 -2.70
CA ASP A 230 3.24 10.06 -4.11
C ASP A 230 3.92 8.70 -4.32
N ASP A 231 4.42 8.08 -3.25
CA ASP A 231 5.04 6.77 -3.31
C ASP A 231 3.99 5.65 -3.38
N THR A 232 4.22 4.72 -4.30
CA THR A 232 3.38 3.55 -4.59
C THR A 232 3.77 2.39 -3.67
N LYS A 233 3.72 2.66 -2.37
CA LYS A 233 4.09 1.78 -1.26
C LYS A 233 3.13 0.60 -1.09
N SER A 234 3.58 -0.41 -0.34
CA SER A 234 2.73 -1.50 0.15
C SER A 234 1.46 -0.94 0.82
N GLU A 235 0.29 -1.43 0.40
CA GLU A 235 -1.01 -1.04 0.94
C GLU A 235 -1.44 -1.90 2.15
N LYS A 236 -0.54 -2.71 2.71
CA LYS A 236 -0.83 -3.65 3.81
C LYS A 236 -1.58 -3.01 4.99
N TYR A 237 -1.30 -1.73 5.26
CA TYR A 237 -1.89 -0.95 6.35
C TYR A 237 -2.88 0.13 5.87
N GLY A 238 -3.39 0.01 4.64
CA GLY A 238 -4.39 0.91 4.07
C GLY A 238 -3.85 2.29 3.69
N ILE A 239 -4.74 3.30 3.69
CA ILE A 239 -4.40 4.69 3.34
C ILE A 239 -3.75 5.35 4.54
N LEU A 240 -2.44 5.53 4.48
CA LEU A 240 -1.64 6.07 5.57
C LEU A 240 -1.56 7.61 5.54
N PRO A 241 -1.51 8.27 6.72
CA PRO A 241 -1.16 9.68 6.83
C PRO A 241 0.35 9.91 6.73
N PHE A 242 0.80 11.17 6.65
CA PHE A 242 2.23 11.53 6.62
C PHE A 242 2.97 11.35 7.96
N PHE A 243 2.29 10.81 8.96
CA PHE A 243 2.77 10.58 10.32
C PHE A 243 2.33 9.20 10.79
N ASP A 244 3.04 8.62 11.76
CA ASP A 244 2.68 7.31 12.31
C ASP A 244 1.67 7.43 13.48
N TRP A 245 1.27 6.32 14.08
CA TRP A 245 0.24 6.35 15.12
C TRP A 245 0.71 7.09 16.39
N GLU A 246 2.01 7.28 16.61
CA GLU A 246 2.58 8.07 17.72
C GLU A 246 2.77 9.56 17.36
N GLY A 247 2.36 9.97 16.17
CA GLY A 247 2.61 11.30 15.64
C GLY A 247 4.07 11.56 15.31
N SER A 248 4.87 10.51 15.13
CA SER A 248 6.23 10.62 14.58
C SER A 248 6.14 11.06 13.12
N ILE A 249 6.98 12.00 12.73
CA ILE A 249 7.06 12.50 11.36
C ILE A 249 8.52 12.43 10.93
N ASN A 250 8.75 11.83 9.75
CA ASN A 250 10.07 11.77 9.16
C ASN A 250 10.34 12.98 8.27
N VAL A 251 11.62 13.32 8.13
CA VAL A 251 12.05 14.32 7.15
C VAL A 251 11.71 13.79 5.75
N TYR A 252 11.04 14.60 4.94
CA TYR A 252 10.50 14.21 3.63
C TYR A 252 9.59 12.97 3.64
N CYS A 253 9.04 12.59 4.80
CA CYS A 253 8.19 11.41 4.98
C CYS A 253 8.85 10.07 4.60
N LYS A 254 10.19 9.99 4.50
CA LYS A 254 10.91 8.79 4.05
C LYS A 254 12.08 8.44 4.97
N ASN A 255 12.32 7.16 5.22
CA ASN A 255 13.55 6.65 5.84
C ASN A 255 14.18 5.55 5.03
N LEU A 256 15.45 5.73 4.69
CA LEU A 256 16.26 4.75 3.97
C LEU A 256 16.64 3.61 4.92
N LEU A 257 16.19 2.40 4.62
CA LEU A 257 16.53 1.19 5.38
C LEU A 257 17.57 0.34 4.65
N ILE A 258 17.49 0.29 3.32
CA ILE A 258 18.45 -0.38 2.45
C ILE A 258 18.86 0.62 1.36
N GLU A 259 20.15 0.83 1.20
CA GLU A 259 20.72 1.65 0.13
C GLU A 259 21.63 0.81 -0.76
N ASN A 260 21.29 0.66 -2.04
CA ASN A 260 22.09 -0.10 -3.01
C ASN A 260 22.53 -1.47 -2.47
N GLY A 261 21.59 -2.17 -1.83
CA GLY A 261 21.74 -3.48 -1.23
C GLY A 261 22.47 -3.53 0.11
N ILE A 262 22.84 -2.38 0.67
CA ILE A 262 23.50 -2.22 1.97
C ILE A 262 22.48 -1.85 3.02
N ILE A 263 22.43 -2.59 4.13
CA ILE A 263 21.52 -2.29 5.24
C ILE A 263 22.01 -1.03 5.96
N GLN A 264 21.15 -0.02 6.07
CA GLN A 264 21.47 1.24 6.74
C GLN A 264 21.03 1.23 8.19
N LYS A 265 19.80 0.80 8.45
CA LYS A 265 19.18 0.80 9.79
C LYS A 265 17.95 -0.13 9.80
N PRO A 266 17.53 -0.62 10.98
CA PRO A 266 16.20 -1.22 11.11
C PRO A 266 15.10 -0.18 11.04
N TYR A 267 13.85 -0.63 10.86
CA TYR A 267 12.69 0.20 11.16
C TYR A 267 12.37 0.16 12.66
N ALA A 268 11.89 1.28 13.20
CA ALA A 268 11.59 1.46 14.61
C ALA A 268 10.45 2.46 14.83
N ASP A 269 9.63 2.19 15.84
CA ASP A 269 8.81 3.19 16.52
C ASP A 269 9.61 3.84 17.67
N LYS A 270 8.99 4.70 18.49
CA LYS A 270 9.70 5.34 19.61
C LYS A 270 10.17 4.33 20.65
N THR A 271 9.42 3.27 20.89
CA THR A 271 9.74 2.26 21.91
C THR A 271 10.97 1.46 21.49
N LEU A 272 10.99 0.93 20.27
CA LEU A 272 12.13 0.17 19.76
C LEU A 272 13.36 1.07 19.52
N ALA A 273 13.16 2.31 19.07
CA ALA A 273 14.24 3.28 18.93
C ALA A 273 14.97 3.51 20.26
N ALA A 274 14.22 3.70 21.36
CA ALA A 274 14.80 3.85 22.69
C ALA A 274 15.47 2.56 23.18
N LYS A 275 14.83 1.40 23.00
CA LYS A 275 15.35 0.09 23.45
C LYS A 275 16.67 -0.27 22.78
N TYR A 276 16.74 -0.12 21.46
CA TYR A 276 17.90 -0.53 20.65
C TYR A 276 18.87 0.62 20.34
N GLN A 277 18.59 1.83 20.82
CA GLN A 277 19.39 3.04 20.57
C GLN A 277 19.56 3.34 19.07
N VAL A 278 18.48 3.18 18.31
CA VAL A 278 18.41 3.47 16.88
C VAL A 278 17.51 4.68 16.60
N GLU A 279 17.52 5.16 15.36
CA GLU A 279 16.63 6.23 14.93
C GLU A 279 15.17 5.74 14.86
N ASN A 280 14.23 6.57 15.33
CA ASN A 280 12.80 6.35 15.11
C ASN A 280 12.47 6.60 13.63
N THR A 281 11.91 5.60 12.96
CA THR A 281 11.58 5.67 11.52
C THR A 281 10.09 5.92 11.26
N ALA A 282 9.34 6.35 12.27
CA ALA A 282 7.89 6.56 12.26
C ALA A 282 7.12 5.32 11.80
N CYS A 283 7.35 4.22 12.50
CA CYS A 283 6.82 2.90 12.15
C CYS A 283 5.79 2.36 13.14
N SER A 284 5.17 3.24 13.93
CA SER A 284 4.09 2.83 14.83
C SER A 284 2.73 2.75 14.11
N TYR A 285 2.00 1.67 14.34
CA TYR A 285 0.66 1.45 13.79
C TYR A 285 -0.24 0.73 14.79
N GLY A 286 -1.55 0.99 14.77
CA GLY A 286 -2.51 0.26 15.60
C GLY A 286 -3.97 0.60 15.28
N VAL A 287 -4.82 -0.40 15.07
CA VAL A 287 -6.25 -0.20 14.78
C VAL A 287 -7.10 -1.16 15.60
N ARG A 288 -8.37 -0.80 15.86
CA ARG A 288 -9.39 -1.72 16.43
C ARG A 288 -8.98 -2.38 17.75
N ASP A 289 -8.88 -1.58 18.82
CA ASP A 289 -8.53 -2.04 20.18
C ASP A 289 -7.08 -2.51 20.38
N GLU A 290 -6.25 -2.50 19.34
CA GLU A 290 -4.82 -2.78 19.45
C GLU A 290 -4.05 -1.59 20.03
N PHE A 291 -3.00 -1.89 20.80
CA PHE A 291 -2.01 -0.89 21.17
C PHE A 291 -1.09 -0.61 19.98
N PRO A 292 -0.69 0.64 19.76
CA PRO A 292 0.29 0.96 18.73
C PRO A 292 1.55 0.12 18.93
N HIS A 293 2.05 -0.47 17.85
CA HIS A 293 3.25 -1.29 17.84
C HIS A 293 4.04 -1.03 16.57
N CYS A 294 5.32 -1.38 16.60
CA CYS A 294 6.21 -1.20 15.48
C CYS A 294 5.91 -2.21 14.36
N VAL A 295 5.71 -1.72 13.13
CA VAL A 295 5.54 -2.50 11.90
C VAL A 295 6.34 -1.88 10.76
N LEU A 296 6.58 -2.60 9.66
CA LEU A 296 7.23 -2.00 8.47
C LEU A 296 6.24 -1.10 7.70
N LEU A 297 5.97 0.06 8.29
CA LEU A 297 4.94 0.98 7.81
C LEU A 297 5.36 1.64 6.49
N GLY A 298 4.55 1.46 5.44
CA GLY A 298 4.75 2.12 4.15
C GLY A 298 6.00 1.66 3.40
N ALA A 299 6.31 0.36 3.45
CA ALA A 299 7.42 -0.23 2.68
C ALA A 299 7.36 0.18 1.19
N TYR A 300 8.46 0.70 0.68
CA TYR A 300 8.58 1.14 -0.71
C TYR A 300 9.96 0.81 -1.28
N ILE A 301 9.99 0.06 -2.39
CA ILE A 301 11.22 -0.17 -3.15
C ILE A 301 11.35 0.94 -4.19
N ASN A 302 12.51 1.58 -4.21
CA ASN A 302 12.77 2.69 -5.11
C ASN A 302 12.72 2.24 -6.58
N PRO A 303 12.01 2.96 -7.48
CA PRO A 303 12.14 2.75 -8.90
C PRO A 303 13.55 3.10 -9.38
N SER A 304 14.04 2.34 -10.35
CA SER A 304 15.24 2.68 -11.11
C SER A 304 14.90 3.71 -12.20
N ASN A 305 15.90 4.09 -12.99
CA ASN A 305 15.70 4.93 -14.18
C ASN A 305 15.40 4.09 -15.45
N GLU A 306 15.26 2.77 -15.30
CA GLU A 306 14.99 1.83 -16.39
C GLU A 306 13.47 1.65 -16.55
N THR A 307 13.01 1.56 -17.80
CA THR A 307 11.66 1.16 -18.17
C THR A 307 11.43 -0.32 -17.90
N LEU A 308 10.17 -0.74 -17.85
CA LEU A 308 9.82 -2.16 -17.76
C LEU A 308 10.44 -2.96 -18.92
N GLN A 309 10.43 -2.44 -20.14
CA GLN A 309 11.04 -3.11 -21.30
C GLN A 309 12.56 -3.25 -21.15
N GLU A 310 13.26 -2.25 -20.60
CA GLU A 310 14.71 -2.34 -20.35
C GLU A 310 15.05 -3.41 -19.30
N LEU A 311 14.20 -3.59 -18.27
CA LEU A 311 14.37 -4.59 -17.22
C LEU A 311 13.95 -6.00 -17.67
N ALA A 312 12.77 -6.13 -18.26
CA ALA A 312 12.18 -7.41 -18.65
C ALA A 312 12.75 -7.94 -19.97
N GLY A 313 13.12 -7.06 -20.91
CA GLY A 313 13.46 -7.44 -22.28
C GLY A 313 12.28 -8.11 -23.00
N ASP A 314 12.58 -8.90 -24.03
CA ASP A 314 11.57 -9.55 -24.88
C ASP A 314 11.04 -10.88 -24.31
N GLY A 315 10.70 -10.89 -23.02
CA GLY A 315 10.07 -12.07 -22.43
C GLY A 315 10.09 -12.10 -20.92
N ALA A 316 8.92 -11.84 -20.32
CA ALA A 316 8.67 -12.06 -18.91
C ALA A 316 7.23 -12.52 -18.67
N VAL A 317 6.92 -12.90 -17.43
CA VAL A 317 5.56 -13.20 -17.00
C VAL A 317 5.11 -12.16 -15.99
N TYR A 318 4.10 -11.39 -16.36
CA TYR A 318 3.43 -10.43 -15.50
C TYR A 318 2.38 -11.11 -14.64
N ILE A 319 2.52 -11.02 -13.32
CA ILE A 319 1.63 -11.63 -12.34
C ILE A 319 0.63 -10.57 -11.88
N GLU A 320 -0.57 -10.58 -12.45
CA GLU A 320 -1.64 -9.64 -12.07
C GLU A 320 -2.23 -10.00 -10.70
N GLN A 321 -2.38 -11.29 -10.41
CA GLN A 321 -2.91 -11.77 -9.13
C GLN A 321 -2.13 -12.99 -8.65
N ALA A 322 -1.76 -12.99 -7.38
CA ALA A 322 -1.16 -14.13 -6.71
C ALA A 322 -1.45 -14.12 -5.22
N ASP A 323 -1.39 -15.30 -4.62
CA ASP A 323 -1.12 -15.42 -3.18
C ASP A 323 0.39 -15.48 -3.00
N ILE A 324 0.95 -14.47 -2.31
CA ILE A 324 2.36 -14.42 -1.95
C ILE A 324 2.45 -14.57 -0.44
N SER A 325 3.27 -15.50 0.02
CA SER A 325 3.52 -15.73 1.44
C SER A 325 5.00 -16.00 1.70
N LEU A 326 5.49 -15.57 2.85
CA LEU A 326 6.79 -15.97 3.37
C LEU A 326 6.64 -17.18 4.29
N LYS A 327 7.47 -18.20 4.10
CA LYS A 327 7.60 -19.34 5.00
C LYS A 327 9.08 -19.54 5.29
N ASP A 328 9.50 -19.25 6.52
CA ASP A 328 10.91 -19.12 6.89
C ASP A 328 11.60 -18.14 5.92
N ASP A 329 12.69 -18.54 5.27
CA ASP A 329 13.37 -17.73 4.27
C ASP A 329 12.87 -17.98 2.83
N VAL A 330 11.74 -18.66 2.62
CA VAL A 330 11.21 -19.00 1.30
C VAL A 330 9.98 -18.18 0.96
N VAL A 331 10.07 -17.41 -0.13
CA VAL A 331 8.94 -16.72 -0.75
C VAL A 331 8.21 -17.72 -1.65
N VAL A 332 6.92 -17.91 -1.36
CA VAL A 332 6.03 -18.77 -2.15
C VAL A 332 5.04 -17.89 -2.90
N ILE A 333 5.07 -17.97 -4.23
CA ILE A 333 4.18 -17.23 -5.13
C ILE A 333 3.28 -18.24 -5.83
N ASN A 334 1.98 -18.22 -5.52
CA ASN A 334 0.96 -18.99 -6.22
C ASN A 334 0.19 -18.03 -7.14
N SER A 335 0.50 -18.05 -8.44
CA SER A 335 -0.21 -17.21 -9.39
C SER A 335 -1.67 -17.64 -9.53
N LYS A 336 -2.56 -16.66 -9.52
CA LYS A 336 -3.98 -16.80 -9.83
C LYS A 336 -4.30 -16.30 -11.23
N LYS A 337 -3.59 -15.25 -11.65
CA LYS A 337 -3.67 -14.66 -12.98
C LYS A 337 -2.32 -14.12 -13.40
N ALA A 338 -1.90 -14.50 -14.60
CA ALA A 338 -0.65 -14.06 -15.17
C ALA A 338 -0.75 -13.94 -16.70
N TYR A 339 0.13 -13.13 -17.26
CA TYR A 339 0.18 -12.82 -18.69
C TYR A 339 1.63 -12.80 -19.17
N LEU A 340 1.86 -13.19 -20.42
CA LEU A 340 3.16 -12.99 -21.06
C LEU A 340 3.35 -11.50 -21.33
N TYR A 341 4.57 -11.02 -21.08
CA TYR A 341 5.04 -9.69 -21.44
C TYR A 341 6.09 -9.81 -22.53
N GLU A 342 5.76 -9.33 -23.72
CA GLU A 342 6.55 -9.45 -24.96
C GLU A 342 6.39 -8.15 -25.77
N ASP A 343 7.45 -7.70 -26.45
CA ASP A 343 7.43 -6.49 -27.29
C ASP A 343 6.86 -5.24 -26.59
N GLY A 344 7.15 -5.08 -25.29
CA GLY A 344 6.67 -3.96 -24.48
C GLY A 344 5.20 -4.05 -24.06
N ASN A 345 4.50 -5.16 -24.33
CA ASN A 345 3.06 -5.29 -24.09
C ASN A 345 2.68 -6.66 -23.47
N LEU A 346 1.44 -6.77 -23.00
CA LEU A 346 0.87 -8.02 -22.53
C LEU A 346 0.23 -8.74 -23.72
N SER A 347 0.64 -9.98 -23.99
CA SER A 347 0.28 -10.69 -25.22
C SER A 347 -0.72 -11.83 -24.99
N GLU A 348 -0.38 -12.77 -24.11
CA GLU A 348 -1.12 -14.02 -23.88
C GLU A 348 -1.43 -14.25 -22.39
N LYS A 349 -2.55 -14.91 -22.10
CA LYS A 349 -2.87 -15.42 -20.75
C LYS A 349 -1.99 -16.63 -20.43
N VAL A 350 -1.47 -16.70 -19.20
CA VAL A 350 -0.58 -17.79 -18.75
C VAL A 350 -1.31 -18.71 -17.79
N GLU A 351 -1.04 -20.01 -17.88
CA GLU A 351 -1.51 -21.01 -16.92
C GLU A 351 -1.03 -20.70 -15.49
N ASN A 352 -1.83 -21.03 -14.49
CA ASN A 352 -1.44 -20.83 -13.11
C ASN A 352 -0.22 -21.70 -12.75
N PHE A 353 0.80 -21.06 -12.20
CA PHE A 353 2.03 -21.68 -11.76
C PHE A 353 2.36 -21.29 -10.31
N LYS A 354 3.23 -22.10 -9.70
CA LYS A 354 3.82 -21.87 -8.39
C LYS A 354 5.32 -21.62 -8.53
N VAL A 355 5.84 -20.67 -7.76
CA VAL A 355 7.28 -20.46 -7.56
C VAL A 355 7.58 -20.51 -6.08
N GLU A 356 8.61 -21.24 -5.72
CA GLU A 356 9.21 -21.23 -4.39
C GLU A 356 10.66 -20.83 -4.56
N ILE A 357 11.09 -19.79 -3.84
CA ILE A 357 12.44 -19.27 -3.97
C ILE A 357 12.92 -18.69 -2.64
N ASN A 358 14.22 -18.84 -2.35
CA ASN A 358 14.80 -18.22 -1.19
C ASN A 358 14.73 -16.69 -1.31
N ALA A 359 14.28 -16.00 -0.26
CA ALA A 359 14.08 -14.55 -0.25
C ALA A 359 15.39 -13.78 -0.48
N TYR A 360 16.52 -14.28 0.04
CA TYR A 360 17.83 -13.66 -0.18
C TYR A 360 18.22 -13.77 -1.65
N GLU A 361 18.09 -14.94 -2.27
CA GLU A 361 18.38 -15.13 -3.70
C GLU A 361 17.49 -14.22 -4.56
N LEU A 362 16.20 -14.13 -4.21
CA LEU A 362 15.21 -13.31 -4.90
C LEU A 362 15.60 -11.82 -4.91
N PHE A 363 15.99 -11.25 -3.76
CA PHE A 363 16.35 -9.84 -3.64
C PHE A 363 17.84 -9.53 -3.87
N ARG A 364 18.65 -10.55 -4.10
CA ARG A 364 20.08 -10.43 -4.41
C ARG A 364 20.36 -10.65 -5.89
N ASP A 365 20.53 -11.89 -6.31
CA ASP A 365 21.04 -12.22 -7.63
C ASP A 365 19.94 -12.15 -8.69
N ASN A 366 18.69 -12.37 -8.27
CA ASN A 366 17.55 -12.42 -9.17
C ASN A 366 16.82 -11.06 -9.29
N PHE A 367 17.15 -10.07 -8.46
CA PHE A 367 16.50 -8.76 -8.49
C PHE A 367 17.05 -7.89 -9.61
N LEU A 368 16.24 -7.64 -10.64
CA LEU A 368 16.64 -6.83 -11.80
C LEU A 368 16.35 -5.34 -11.61
N GLY A 369 15.37 -4.97 -10.79
CA GLY A 369 15.01 -3.58 -10.51
C GLY A 369 13.49 -3.36 -10.39
N VAL A 370 13.11 -2.11 -10.15
CA VAL A 370 11.73 -1.63 -10.23
C VAL A 370 11.64 -0.61 -11.35
N SER A 371 10.66 -0.76 -12.23
CA SER A 371 10.44 0.11 -13.40
C SER A 371 10.06 1.55 -13.05
N LYS A 372 10.51 2.49 -13.88
CA LYS A 372 10.11 3.91 -13.81
C LYS A 372 8.74 4.21 -14.39
N ASP A 373 8.21 3.32 -15.21
CA ASP A 373 6.90 3.38 -15.85
C ASP A 373 5.94 2.36 -15.25
N CYS A 374 4.64 2.59 -15.47
CA CYS A 374 3.59 1.66 -15.08
C CYS A 374 3.19 0.83 -16.30
N ILE A 375 2.78 -0.43 -16.09
CA ILE A 375 2.33 -1.29 -17.19
C ILE A 375 0.98 -0.84 -17.77
N PHE A 376 0.13 -0.22 -16.95
CA PHE A 376 -1.19 0.31 -17.30
C PHE A 376 -1.16 1.84 -17.30
N GLY A 377 -1.92 2.45 -18.22
CA GLY A 377 -1.70 3.83 -18.72
C GLY A 377 -1.91 4.95 -17.70
N SER A 378 -2.53 4.66 -16.55
CA SER A 378 -2.61 5.60 -15.42
C SER A 378 -2.67 4.93 -14.04
N ASP A 379 -2.36 3.64 -13.97
CA ASP A 379 -2.34 2.89 -12.70
C ASP A 379 -1.19 3.35 -11.79
N THR A 380 -1.33 3.17 -10.48
CA THR A 380 -0.28 3.46 -9.48
C THR A 380 0.68 2.28 -9.28
N LYS A 381 0.44 1.12 -9.92
CA LYS A 381 1.30 -0.06 -9.80
C LYS A 381 2.55 0.03 -10.65
N ARG A 382 3.72 0.00 -10.00
CA ARG A 382 5.01 -0.21 -10.68
C ARG A 382 5.34 -1.69 -10.74
N SER A 383 6.26 -2.03 -11.63
CA SER A 383 6.67 -3.42 -11.86
C SER A 383 8.03 -3.71 -11.21
N ILE A 384 8.05 -4.63 -10.25
CA ILE A 384 9.27 -5.24 -9.70
C ILE A 384 9.64 -6.42 -10.60
N VAL A 385 10.88 -6.45 -11.09
CA VAL A 385 11.31 -7.45 -12.07
C VAL A 385 12.36 -8.38 -11.46
N PHE A 386 12.14 -9.68 -11.63
CA PHE A 386 13.02 -10.74 -11.18
C PHE A 386 13.42 -11.68 -12.33
N ASP A 387 14.60 -12.27 -12.27
CA ASP A 387 15.03 -13.39 -13.14
C ASP A 387 15.24 -14.66 -12.31
N ILE A 388 14.23 -15.54 -12.29
CA ILE A 388 14.25 -16.77 -11.49
C ILE A 388 14.74 -17.95 -12.34
N LYS A 389 16.07 -18.13 -12.36
CA LYS A 389 16.71 -19.22 -13.12
C LYS A 389 16.56 -20.59 -12.47
#